data_AF-A0A3D0L7U4-F1
#
_entry.id   AF-A0A3D0L7U4-F1
#
_cell.length_a   1.000
_cell.length_b   1.000
_cell.length_c   1.000
_cell.angle_alpha   90.00
_cell.angle_beta   90.00
_cell.angle_gamma   90.00
#
_symmetry.space_group_name_H-M   'P 1'
#
loop_
_entity.id
_entity.type
_entity.pdbx_description
1 polymer ?
#
loop_
_entity_poly.entity_id
_entity_poly.type
_entity_poly.pdbx_seq_one_letter_code
_entity_poly.pdbx_strand_id
1 'polypeptide(L)'
;GANAIDFAYAIHTGIGEKVVGAKADGKIIPLTAELKNTQIVEIITNPQAHPTQAQLKAVKTGKARQKIHSWLVANDPTFIDKDAIAKREAEIASNSLHSQQIMEQRAAEGRHRKKKQAETSYTGRIRIDNTTNFLVTIAKCCDPKPGEPIVGYISRNRGITVHAATCTTFQRIPDIEHRSIDVAWDTSDKVNGTGTT
;
A
#
# COMPACT_ATOMS: atom_id res chain seq x y z
N GLY A 1 40.07 8.18 -18.63
CA GLY A 1 39.82 7.74 -20.02
C GLY A 1 39.51 6.25 -20.07
N ALA A 2 39.36 5.70 -21.28
CA ALA A 2 39.07 4.29 -21.51
C ALA A 2 40.36 3.46 -21.51
N ASN A 3 40.27 2.19 -21.11
CA ASN A 3 41.40 1.25 -21.14
C ASN A 3 41.29 0.26 -22.32
N ALA A 4 42.26 -0.65 -22.44
CA ALA A 4 42.28 -1.64 -23.53
C ALA A 4 41.09 -2.60 -23.51
N ILE A 5 40.58 -2.94 -22.32
CA ILE A 5 39.38 -3.79 -22.17
C ILE A 5 38.16 -3.05 -22.69
N ASP A 6 37.99 -1.78 -22.32
CA ASP A 6 36.92 -0.92 -22.82
C ASP A 6 36.94 -0.84 -24.36
N PHE A 7 38.12 -0.68 -24.95
CA PHE A 7 38.30 -0.65 -26.40
C PHE A 7 37.91 -1.98 -27.07
N ALA A 8 38.30 -3.13 -26.51
CA ALA A 8 37.92 -4.44 -27.02
C ALA A 8 36.39 -4.62 -27.05
N TYR A 9 35.68 -4.24 -25.98
CA TYR A 9 34.21 -4.27 -25.93
C TYR A 9 33.54 -3.19 -26.78
N ALA A 10 34.23 -2.09 -27.07
CA ALA A 10 33.75 -1.09 -28.01
C ALA A 10 33.68 -1.68 -29.43
N ILE A 11 34.72 -2.40 -29.85
CA ILE A 11 34.77 -3.09 -31.16
C ILE A 11 33.74 -4.21 -31.24
N HIS A 12 33.87 -5.24 -30.39
CA HIS A 12 32.98 -6.41 -30.44
C HIS A 12 32.97 -7.18 -29.12
N THR A 13 31.80 -7.65 -28.70
CA THR A 13 31.64 -8.40 -27.44
C THR A 13 32.49 -9.68 -27.41
N GLY A 14 32.51 -10.45 -28.51
CA GLY A 14 33.34 -11.66 -28.59
C GLY A 14 34.86 -11.40 -28.54
N ILE A 15 35.34 -10.21 -28.89
CA ILE A 15 36.75 -9.83 -28.72
C ILE A 15 36.99 -9.47 -27.25
N GLY A 16 36.10 -8.65 -26.67
CA GLY A 16 36.15 -8.25 -25.27
C GLY A 16 36.08 -9.41 -24.28
N GLU A 17 35.28 -10.43 -24.56
CA GLU A 17 35.17 -11.64 -23.72
C GLU A 17 36.43 -12.49 -23.74
N LYS A 18 37.21 -12.39 -24.83
CA LYS A 18 38.40 -13.20 -25.09
C LYS A 18 39.70 -12.46 -24.86
N VAL A 19 39.66 -11.21 -24.40
CA VAL A 19 40.86 -10.39 -24.21
C VAL A 19 41.74 -10.90 -23.07
N VAL A 20 43.04 -11.08 -23.37
CA VAL A 20 44.06 -11.48 -22.40
C VAL A 20 45.23 -10.51 -22.31
N GLY A 21 45.45 -9.69 -23.34
CA GLY A 21 46.52 -8.71 -23.38
C GLY A 21 46.27 -7.63 -24.42
N ALA A 22 47.09 -6.57 -24.37
CA ALA A 22 47.04 -5.50 -25.33
C ALA A 22 48.43 -4.92 -25.59
N LYS A 23 48.60 -4.37 -26.79
CA LYS A 23 49.75 -3.53 -27.14
C LYS A 23 49.26 -2.16 -27.60
N ALA A 24 50.03 -1.13 -27.31
CA ALA A 24 49.85 0.20 -27.88
C ALA A 24 51.15 0.60 -28.58
N ASP A 25 51.06 0.99 -29.84
CA ASP A 25 52.20 1.40 -30.68
C ASP A 25 53.33 0.35 -30.68
N GLY A 26 52.94 -0.93 -30.76
CA GLY A 26 53.83 -2.09 -30.76
C GLY A 26 54.36 -2.53 -29.38
N LYS A 27 54.13 -1.77 -28.31
CA LYS A 27 54.60 -2.09 -26.94
C LYS A 27 53.49 -2.72 -26.10
N ILE A 28 53.80 -3.79 -25.37
CA ILE A 28 52.85 -4.41 -24.43
C ILE A 28 52.49 -3.41 -23.33
N ILE A 29 51.19 -3.25 -23.09
CA ILE A 29 50.65 -2.38 -22.05
C ILE A 29 49.78 -3.19 -21.07
N PRO A 30 49.67 -2.76 -19.80
CA PRO A 30 48.67 -3.31 -18.89
C PRO A 30 47.25 -3.10 -19.44
N LEU A 31 46.38 -4.10 -19.33
CA LEU A 31 44.99 -3.99 -19.78
C LEU A 31 44.20 -2.86 -19.11
N THR A 32 44.61 -2.47 -17.91
CA THR A 32 44.00 -1.38 -17.11
C THR A 32 44.59 -0.01 -17.41
N ALA A 33 45.67 0.07 -18.19
CA ALA A 33 46.29 1.33 -18.57
C ALA A 33 45.33 2.15 -19.45
N GLU A 34 45.30 3.46 -19.20
CA GLU A 34 44.48 4.39 -19.99
C GLU A 34 45.07 4.58 -21.38
N LEU A 35 44.23 4.46 -22.40
CA LEU A 35 44.61 4.68 -23.79
C LEU A 35 44.67 6.18 -24.09
N LYS A 36 45.69 6.58 -24.85
CA LYS A 36 45.82 7.93 -25.38
C LYS A 36 45.21 8.02 -26.77
N ASN A 37 44.83 9.23 -27.17
CA ASN A 37 44.41 9.49 -28.54
C ASN A 37 45.54 9.15 -29.53
N THR A 38 45.14 8.81 -30.75
CA THR A 38 46.03 8.47 -31.89
C THR A 38 46.94 7.26 -31.70
N GLN A 39 46.77 6.46 -30.65
CA GLN A 39 47.53 5.21 -30.47
C GLN A 39 46.95 4.09 -31.33
N ILE A 40 47.83 3.26 -31.88
CA ILE A 40 47.43 2.01 -32.54
C ILE A 40 47.36 0.93 -31.47
N VAL A 41 46.15 0.42 -31.21
CA VAL A 41 45.91 -0.59 -30.18
C VAL A 41 45.70 -1.96 -30.81
N GLU A 42 46.55 -2.91 -30.44
CA GLU A 42 46.40 -4.32 -30.81
C GLU A 42 45.87 -5.09 -29.60
N ILE A 43 44.76 -5.82 -29.80
CA ILE A 43 44.16 -6.65 -28.76
C ILE A 43 44.58 -8.11 -28.96
N ILE A 44 45.11 -8.71 -27.89
CA ILE A 44 45.52 -10.12 -27.87
C ILE A 44 44.38 -10.91 -27.23
N THR A 45 43.83 -11.87 -27.97
CA THR A 45 42.71 -12.72 -27.54
C THR A 45 43.09 -14.19 -27.37
N ASN A 46 42.42 -14.89 -26.45
CA ASN A 46 42.53 -16.34 -26.29
C ASN A 46 41.13 -16.98 -26.33
N PRO A 47 40.88 -18.03 -27.13
CA PRO A 47 39.60 -18.73 -27.18
C PRO A 47 39.08 -19.25 -25.83
N GLN A 48 39.98 -19.63 -24.91
CA GLN A 48 39.63 -20.13 -23.57
C GLN A 48 39.52 -19.02 -22.51
N ALA A 49 39.80 -17.76 -22.89
CA ALA A 49 39.63 -16.66 -21.96
C ALA A 49 38.15 -16.34 -21.74
N HIS A 50 37.88 -15.82 -20.54
CA HIS A 50 36.56 -15.42 -20.10
C HIS A 50 36.65 -14.14 -19.26
N PRO A 51 35.58 -13.34 -19.24
CA PRO A 51 35.49 -12.18 -18.37
C PRO A 51 35.69 -12.54 -16.89
N THR A 52 36.39 -11.68 -16.15
CA THR A 52 36.61 -11.86 -14.71
C THR A 52 36.13 -10.67 -13.90
N GLN A 53 35.91 -10.88 -12.59
CA GLN A 53 35.51 -9.82 -11.68
C GLN A 53 36.53 -8.69 -11.58
N ALA A 54 37.82 -8.99 -11.76
CA ALA A 54 38.88 -7.98 -11.81
C ALA A 54 38.73 -7.06 -13.04
N GLN A 55 38.37 -7.62 -14.20
CA GLN A 55 38.10 -6.84 -15.40
C GLN A 55 36.85 -5.96 -15.23
N LEU A 56 35.79 -6.47 -14.57
CA LEU A 56 34.59 -5.68 -14.26
C LEU A 56 34.92 -4.42 -13.43
N LYS A 57 35.83 -4.55 -12.45
CA LYS A 57 36.28 -3.42 -11.63
C LYS A 57 37.20 -2.47 -12.38
N ALA A 58 37.95 -2.96 -13.35
CA ALA A 58 38.93 -2.18 -14.10
C ALA A 58 38.31 -1.31 -15.20
N VAL A 59 37.27 -1.79 -15.88
CA VAL A 59 36.61 -1.06 -16.98
C VAL A 59 35.99 0.25 -16.54
N LYS A 60 36.03 1.24 -17.43
CA LYS A 60 35.48 2.58 -17.17
C LYS A 60 34.15 2.79 -17.87
N THR A 61 33.99 2.26 -19.09
CA THR A 61 32.82 2.50 -19.93
C THR A 61 31.59 1.70 -19.46
N GLY A 62 30.39 2.28 -19.64
CA GLY A 62 29.13 1.60 -19.33
C GLY A 62 28.88 0.35 -20.17
N LYS A 63 29.22 0.41 -21.48
CA LYS A 63 29.06 -0.72 -22.41
C LYS A 63 29.86 -1.94 -21.98
N ALA A 64 31.15 -1.77 -21.70
CA ALA A 64 32.01 -2.87 -21.26
C ALA A 64 31.56 -3.42 -19.90
N ARG A 65 31.25 -2.53 -18.94
CA ARG A 65 30.74 -2.92 -17.62
C ARG A 65 29.48 -3.77 -17.71
N GLN A 66 28.50 -3.34 -18.50
CA GLN A 66 27.24 -4.06 -18.66
C GLN A 66 27.43 -5.43 -19.31
N LYS A 67 28.28 -5.54 -20.34
CA LYS A 67 28.54 -6.81 -21.03
C LYS A 67 29.30 -7.80 -20.14
N ILE A 68 30.36 -7.35 -19.48
CA ILE A 68 31.11 -8.18 -18.51
C ILE A 68 30.19 -8.63 -17.38
N HIS A 69 29.42 -7.70 -16.81
CA HIS A 69 28.48 -8.01 -15.73
C HIS A 69 27.45 -9.05 -16.15
N SER A 70 26.80 -8.85 -17.30
CA SER A 70 25.81 -9.79 -17.83
C SER A 70 26.41 -11.18 -18.06
N TRP A 71 27.65 -11.25 -18.54
CA TRP A 71 28.35 -12.51 -18.74
C TRP A 71 28.64 -13.21 -17.40
N LEU A 72 29.15 -12.48 -16.41
CA LEU A 72 29.45 -13.03 -15.08
C LEU A 72 28.18 -13.56 -14.39
N VAL A 73 27.06 -12.83 -14.46
CA VAL A 73 25.77 -13.29 -13.92
C VAL A 73 25.29 -14.59 -14.60
N ALA A 74 25.54 -14.74 -15.90
CA ALA A 74 25.06 -15.89 -16.66
C ALA A 74 25.97 -17.13 -16.55
N ASN A 75 27.28 -16.93 -16.38
CA ASN A 75 28.27 -17.99 -16.54
C ASN A 75 29.11 -18.28 -15.29
N ASP A 76 29.18 -17.38 -14.31
CA ASP A 76 30.00 -17.53 -13.10
C ASP A 76 29.11 -17.69 -11.84
N PRO A 77 28.93 -18.92 -11.32
CA PRO A 77 28.16 -19.15 -10.10
C PRO A 77 28.73 -18.47 -8.85
N THR A 78 30.01 -18.08 -8.86
CA THR A 78 30.65 -17.42 -7.72
C THR A 78 30.42 -15.91 -7.71
N PHE A 79 29.93 -15.36 -8.83
CA PHE A 79 29.67 -13.94 -8.96
C PHE A 79 28.38 -13.54 -8.24
N ILE A 80 28.54 -12.93 -7.07
CA ILE A 80 27.43 -12.33 -6.31
C ILE A 80 27.37 -10.84 -6.61
N ASP A 81 26.33 -10.42 -7.33
CA ASP A 81 26.02 -9.01 -7.56
C ASP A 81 25.44 -8.39 -6.27
N LYS A 82 26.34 -7.86 -5.43
CA LYS A 82 25.99 -7.17 -4.18
C LYS A 82 25.08 -5.96 -4.43
N ASP A 83 25.26 -5.26 -5.54
CA ASP A 83 24.50 -4.06 -5.85
C ASP A 83 23.05 -4.42 -6.24
N ALA A 84 22.86 -5.51 -7.00
CA ALA A 84 21.52 -6.03 -7.27
C ALA A 84 20.81 -6.57 -6.02
N ILE A 85 21.54 -7.23 -5.12
CA ILE A 85 20.97 -7.69 -3.84
C ILE A 85 20.50 -6.49 -3.02
N ALA A 86 21.36 -5.49 -2.82
CA ALA A 86 21.02 -4.28 -2.08
C ALA A 86 19.81 -3.55 -2.68
N LYS A 87 19.72 -3.47 -4.02
CA LYS A 87 18.59 -2.85 -4.70
C LYS A 87 17.28 -3.63 -4.48
N ARG A 88 17.32 -4.96 -4.56
CA ARG A 88 16.15 -5.81 -4.27
C ARG A 88 15.72 -5.69 -2.80
N GLU A 89 16.67 -5.67 -1.87
CA GLU A 89 16.39 -5.49 -0.44
C GLU A 89 15.73 -4.13 -0.17
N ALA A 90 16.23 -3.05 -0.78
CA ALA A 90 15.63 -1.73 -0.67
C ALA A 90 14.21 -1.67 -1.25
N GLU A 91 13.96 -2.34 -2.37
CA GLU A 91 12.64 -2.42 -3.00
C GLU A 91 11.65 -3.23 -2.14
N ILE A 92 12.06 -4.37 -1.60
CA ILE A 92 11.26 -5.18 -0.66
C ILE A 92 10.94 -4.36 0.59
N ALA A 93 11.93 -3.64 1.14
CA ALA A 93 11.72 -2.77 2.29
C ALA A 93 10.67 -1.69 1.98
N SER A 94 10.79 -0.99 0.86
CA SER A 94 9.81 0.01 0.42
C SER A 94 8.39 -0.57 0.26
N ASN A 95 8.28 -1.73 -0.38
CA ASN A 95 6.99 -2.40 -0.59
C ASN A 95 6.36 -2.89 0.72
N SER A 96 7.18 -3.39 1.65
CA SER A 96 6.72 -3.81 2.99
C SER A 96 6.22 -2.63 3.83
N LEU A 97 6.87 -1.47 3.75
CA LEU A 97 6.42 -0.25 4.43
C LEU A 97 5.09 0.26 3.84
N HIS A 98 4.97 0.27 2.51
CA HIS A 98 3.74 0.72 1.86
C HIS A 98 2.53 -0.17 2.22
N SER A 99 2.73 -1.49 2.24
CA SER A 99 1.70 -2.44 2.65
C SER A 99 1.30 -2.29 4.13
N GLN A 100 2.25 -2.04 5.04
CA GLN A 100 1.96 -1.76 6.45
C GLN A 100 1.12 -0.49 6.62
N GLN A 101 1.45 0.60 5.91
CA GLN A 101 0.69 1.85 5.94
C GLN A 101 -0.77 1.66 5.50
N ILE A 102 -1.01 0.90 4.43
CA ILE A 102 -2.37 0.59 3.96
C ILE A 102 -3.16 -0.18 5.02
N MET A 103 -2.53 -1.15 5.68
CA MET A 103 -3.17 -1.94 6.73
C MET A 103 -3.54 -1.08 7.94
N GLU A 104 -2.67 -0.16 8.34
CA GLU A 104 -2.92 0.78 9.44
C GLU A 104 -4.06 1.75 9.11
N GLN A 105 -4.08 2.31 7.91
CA GLN A 105 -5.18 3.17 7.43
C GLN A 105 -6.52 2.42 7.46
N ARG A 106 -6.57 1.20 6.92
CA ARG A 106 -7.79 0.37 6.95
C ARG A 106 -8.23 0.02 8.37
N ALA A 107 -7.29 -0.24 9.28
CA ALA A 107 -7.59 -0.50 10.68
C ALA A 107 -8.18 0.73 11.39
N ALA A 108 -7.67 1.93 11.11
CA ALA A 108 -8.19 3.19 11.64
C ALA A 108 -9.63 3.47 11.14
N GLU A 109 -9.87 3.29 9.84
CA GLU A 109 -11.20 3.45 9.23
C GLU A 109 -12.23 2.46 9.79
N GLY A 110 -11.84 1.19 9.97
CA GLY A 110 -12.70 0.15 10.54
C GLY A 110 -13.14 0.44 11.99
N ARG A 111 -12.26 1.04 12.80
CA ARG A 111 -12.57 1.47 14.18
C ARG A 111 -13.60 2.61 14.21
N HIS A 112 -13.48 3.56 13.28
CA HIS A 112 -14.45 4.67 13.16
C HIS A 112 -15.86 4.18 12.79
N ARG A 113 -15.97 3.19 11.90
CA ARG A 113 -17.26 2.61 11.49
C ARG A 113 -17.97 1.85 12.63
N LYS A 114 -17.23 1.10 13.46
CA LYS A 114 -17.78 0.40 14.63
C LYS A 114 -18.28 1.36 15.71
N LYS A 115 -17.56 2.46 15.96
CA LYS A 115 -17.95 3.47 16.96
C LYS A 115 -19.26 4.18 16.57
N LYS A 116 -19.41 4.52 15.28
CA LYS A 116 -20.62 5.18 14.75
C LYS A 116 -21.87 4.28 14.78
N GLN A 117 -21.70 2.95 14.65
CA GLN A 117 -22.80 1.97 14.72
C GLN A 117 -23.22 1.64 16.17
N ALA A 118 -22.30 1.64 17.13
CA ALA A 118 -22.61 1.43 18.54
C ALA A 118 -23.36 2.63 19.16
N GLU A 119 -23.10 3.85 18.69
CA GLU A 119 -23.86 5.05 19.10
C GLU A 119 -25.31 5.08 18.57
N THR A 120 -25.63 4.35 17.50
CA THR A 120 -26.97 4.35 16.89
C THR A 120 -27.92 3.29 17.46
N SER A 121 -27.44 2.33 18.27
CA SER A 121 -28.24 1.20 18.74
C SER A 121 -28.69 1.28 20.20
N TYR A 122 -28.57 2.43 20.87
CA TYR A 122 -29.06 2.63 22.24
C TYR A 122 -30.30 3.53 22.24
N THR A 123 -31.49 2.92 22.16
CA THR A 123 -32.80 3.61 22.22
C THR A 123 -33.29 3.79 23.66
N GLY A 124 -32.40 4.11 24.62
CA GLY A 124 -32.76 4.47 25.99
C GLY A 124 -33.41 5.86 26.15
N ARG A 125 -33.77 6.52 25.03
CA ARG A 125 -34.32 7.89 24.96
C ARG A 125 -35.76 7.94 24.43
N ILE A 126 -36.51 6.85 24.52
CA ILE A 126 -37.91 6.82 24.08
C ILE A 126 -38.75 6.38 25.26
N ARG A 127 -39.72 7.22 25.65
CA ARG A 127 -40.68 6.95 26.72
C ARG A 127 -41.99 6.46 26.12
N ILE A 128 -42.57 5.46 26.77
CA ILE A 128 -43.93 5.00 26.57
C ILE A 128 -44.64 5.24 27.89
N ASP A 129 -45.60 6.17 27.88
CA ASP A 129 -46.22 6.72 29.08
C ASP A 129 -45.18 7.16 30.12
N ASN A 130 -45.08 6.44 31.25
CA ASN A 130 -44.14 6.75 32.33
C ASN A 130 -42.98 5.76 32.44
N THR A 131 -42.75 4.92 31.43
CA THR A 131 -41.74 3.84 31.47
C THR A 131 -40.86 3.84 30.22
N THR A 132 -39.59 3.47 30.41
CA THR A 132 -38.57 3.38 29.35
C THR A 132 -38.01 1.97 29.18
N ASN A 133 -38.52 1.00 29.94
CA ASN A 133 -37.98 -0.36 30.00
C ASN A 133 -38.55 -1.28 28.89
N PHE A 134 -38.58 -0.78 27.66
CA PHE A 134 -39.03 -1.54 26.49
C PHE A 134 -37.88 -1.74 25.51
N LEU A 135 -37.87 -2.89 24.84
CA LEU A 135 -37.02 -3.08 23.68
C LEU A 135 -37.55 -2.24 22.53
N VAL A 136 -36.86 -1.14 22.24
CA VAL A 136 -37.22 -0.19 21.20
C VAL A 136 -36.23 -0.28 20.04
N THR A 137 -36.69 -0.04 18.82
CA THR A 137 -35.82 0.01 17.63
C THR A 137 -36.31 1.10 16.68
N ILE A 138 -35.40 1.90 16.13
CA ILE A 138 -35.74 2.93 15.14
C ILE A 138 -36.01 2.29 13.78
N ALA A 139 -37.10 2.71 13.12
CA ALA A 139 -37.47 2.21 11.81
C ALA A 139 -36.52 2.72 10.72
N LYS A 140 -35.97 1.79 9.93
CA LYS A 140 -35.06 2.09 8.81
C LYS A 140 -35.74 2.74 7.60
N CYS A 141 -37.07 2.84 7.58
CA CYS A 141 -37.82 3.38 6.44
C CYS A 141 -38.06 4.90 6.52
N CYS A 142 -37.97 5.51 7.70
CA CYS A 142 -38.24 6.94 7.89
C CYS A 142 -37.21 7.68 8.74
N ASP A 143 -36.24 6.97 9.36
CA ASP A 143 -35.14 7.54 10.15
C ASP A 143 -35.58 8.72 11.07
N PRO A 144 -36.56 8.50 11.96
CA PRO A 144 -37.15 9.55 12.79
C PRO A 144 -36.11 10.24 13.67
N LYS A 145 -36.13 11.58 13.68
CA LYS A 145 -35.14 12.38 14.41
C LYS A 145 -35.63 12.85 15.78
N PRO A 146 -34.72 13.03 16.76
CA PRO A 146 -35.06 13.61 18.05
C PRO A 146 -35.75 14.97 17.91
N GLY A 147 -36.91 15.11 18.53
CA GLY A 147 -37.74 16.32 18.49
C GLY A 147 -38.81 16.32 17.40
N GLU A 148 -38.79 15.38 16.45
CA GLU A 148 -39.88 15.18 15.49
C GLU A 148 -40.98 14.29 16.09
N PRO A 149 -42.24 14.43 15.66
CA PRO A 149 -43.32 13.57 16.13
C PRO A 149 -43.09 12.12 15.70
N ILE A 150 -43.18 11.21 16.66
CA ILE A 150 -42.93 9.78 16.49
C ILE A 150 -44.11 8.93 16.95
N VAL A 151 -44.20 7.72 16.39
CA VAL A 151 -45.22 6.73 16.72
C VAL A 151 -44.61 5.34 16.83
N GLY A 152 -45.06 4.55 17.81
CA GLY A 152 -44.57 3.20 18.06
C GLY A 152 -45.45 2.16 17.38
N TYR A 153 -44.83 1.13 16.81
CA TYR A 153 -45.50 -0.06 16.29
C TYR A 153 -45.10 -1.29 17.10
N ILE A 154 -46.07 -1.99 17.68
CA ILE A 154 -45.85 -3.23 18.43
C ILE A 154 -45.66 -4.40 17.45
N SER A 155 -44.40 -4.75 17.22
CA SER A 155 -44.03 -5.90 16.40
C SER A 155 -44.11 -7.19 17.20
N ARG A 156 -44.35 -8.33 16.54
CA ARG A 156 -44.49 -9.63 17.22
C ARG A 156 -43.23 -10.07 17.98
N ASN A 157 -42.04 -9.83 17.40
CA ASN A 157 -40.78 -10.43 17.89
C ASN A 157 -39.63 -9.42 18.10
N ARG A 158 -39.79 -8.14 17.78
CA ARG A 158 -38.71 -7.13 17.82
C ARG A 158 -38.97 -6.00 18.81
N GLY A 159 -39.94 -6.17 19.71
CA GLY A 159 -40.42 -5.10 20.57
C GLY A 159 -41.11 -3.99 19.77
N ILE A 160 -40.91 -2.75 20.21
CA ILE A 160 -41.58 -1.57 19.64
C ILE A 160 -40.68 -0.93 18.59
N THR A 161 -41.16 -0.86 17.35
CA THR A 161 -40.47 -0.18 16.26
C THR A 161 -41.00 1.23 16.12
N VAL A 162 -40.12 2.23 16.22
CA VAL A 162 -40.52 3.65 16.21
C VAL A 162 -40.37 4.22 14.81
N HIS A 163 -41.48 4.78 14.32
CA HIS A 163 -41.59 5.46 13.04
C HIS A 163 -41.78 6.96 13.25
N ALA A 164 -41.47 7.77 12.24
CA ALA A 164 -41.99 9.13 12.17
C ALA A 164 -43.52 9.08 12.06
N ALA A 165 -44.23 9.98 12.74
CA ALA A 165 -45.69 10.05 12.68
C ALA A 165 -46.23 10.24 11.24
N THR A 166 -45.41 10.82 10.36
CA THR A 166 -45.71 11.06 8.94
C THR A 166 -45.28 9.92 8.00
N CYS A 167 -44.83 8.78 8.54
CA CYS A 167 -44.31 7.68 7.73
C CYS A 167 -45.43 6.97 6.92
N THR A 168 -45.33 7.03 5.59
CA THR A 168 -46.29 6.40 4.67
C THR A 168 -46.30 4.87 4.79
N THR A 169 -45.14 4.25 5.04
CA THR A 169 -45.04 2.80 5.24
C THR A 169 -45.76 2.36 6.51
N PHE A 170 -45.65 3.15 7.59
CA PHE A 170 -46.36 2.88 8.83
C PHE A 170 -47.87 2.91 8.59
N GLN A 171 -48.38 3.98 7.97
CA GLN A 171 -49.81 4.17 7.68
C GLN A 171 -50.44 3.06 6.80
N ARG A 172 -49.63 2.28 6.07
CA ARG A 172 -50.09 1.19 5.21
C ARG A 172 -50.13 -0.18 5.90
N ILE A 173 -49.76 -0.26 7.18
CA ILE A 173 -49.79 -1.52 7.94
C ILE A 173 -51.24 -1.92 8.23
N PRO A 174 -51.65 -3.18 7.97
CA PRO A 174 -52.98 -3.68 8.36
C PRO A 174 -53.17 -3.68 9.87
N ASP A 175 -54.39 -3.40 10.34
CA ASP A 175 -54.77 -3.39 11.77
C ASP A 175 -53.88 -2.49 12.64
N ILE A 176 -53.38 -1.40 12.06
CA ILE A 176 -52.44 -0.50 12.71
C ILE A 176 -52.99 0.09 14.00
N GLU A 177 -54.28 0.39 14.05
CA GLU A 177 -54.96 1.00 15.21
C GLU A 177 -54.81 0.15 16.48
N HIS A 178 -54.74 -1.18 16.35
CA HIS A 178 -54.59 -2.10 17.49
C HIS A 178 -53.13 -2.39 17.85
N ARG A 179 -52.17 -1.89 17.06
CA ARG A 179 -50.74 -2.15 17.21
C ARG A 179 -49.91 -0.88 17.27
N SER A 180 -50.55 0.28 17.18
CA SER A 180 -49.94 1.59 17.42
C SER A 180 -49.90 1.89 18.90
N ILE A 181 -48.79 2.47 19.34
CA ILE A 181 -48.61 2.96 20.71
C ILE A 181 -47.98 4.34 20.69
N ASP A 182 -48.45 5.20 21.58
CA ASP A 182 -47.90 6.54 21.74
C ASP A 182 -46.51 6.46 22.37
N VAL A 183 -45.57 7.12 21.72
CA VAL A 183 -44.16 7.16 22.12
C VAL A 183 -43.68 8.60 22.06
N ALA A 184 -42.84 8.98 23.00
CA ALA A 184 -42.24 10.30 23.04
C ALA A 184 -40.72 10.22 23.17
N TRP A 185 -40.03 11.23 22.67
CA TRP A 185 -38.60 11.40 22.93
C TRP A 185 -38.39 11.76 24.40
N ASP A 186 -37.48 11.07 25.06
CA ASP A 186 -37.01 11.43 26.39
C ASP A 186 -36.08 12.63 26.28
N THR A 187 -36.58 13.83 26.60
CA THR A 187 -35.82 15.07 26.53
C THR A 187 -35.12 15.40 27.86
N SER A 188 -35.04 14.46 28.80
CA SER A 188 -34.33 14.64 30.07
C SER A 188 -32.80 14.59 29.88
N ASP A 189 -32.24 15.59 29.18
CA ASP A 189 -30.80 15.85 29.11
C ASP A 189 -30.53 17.32 28.76
N LYS A 190 -31.24 18.24 29.43
CA LYS A 190 -30.83 19.66 29.55
C LYS A 190 -31.12 20.22 30.95
N VAL A 191 -30.38 19.77 31.95
CA VAL A 191 -30.05 20.61 33.12
C VAL A 191 -28.55 20.53 33.34
N ASN A 192 -27.82 21.49 32.75
CA ASN A 192 -26.47 21.84 33.16
C ASN A 192 -26.43 23.36 33.37
N GLY A 193 -26.41 23.76 34.66
CA GLY A 193 -25.76 24.97 35.20
C GLY A 193 -26.36 26.36 34.93
N THR A 194 -26.90 27.01 35.98
CA THR A 194 -26.43 28.30 36.55
C THR A 194 -27.49 28.89 37.47
N GLY A 195 -27.09 29.36 38.67
CA GLY A 195 -27.98 30.14 39.54
C GLY A 195 -27.64 30.09 41.02
N THR A 196 -26.39 30.41 41.38
CA THR A 196 -26.05 30.86 42.73
C THR A 196 -26.74 32.21 42.95
N THR A 197 -27.51 32.37 44.01
CA THR A 197 -27.61 33.63 44.77
C THR A 197 -27.99 33.31 46.19
#